data_AF-A0A933GTG7-F1
#
_entry.id   AF-A0A933GTG7-F1
#
_cell.length_a   1.000
_cell.length_b   1.000
_cell.length_c   1.000
_cell.angle_alpha   90.00
_cell.angle_beta   90.00
_cell.angle_gamma   90.00
#
_symmetry.space_group_name_H-M   'P 1'
#
loop_
_entity.id
_entity.type
_entity.pdbx_description
1 polymer ?
#
loop_
_entity_poly.entity_id
_entity_poly.type
_entity_poly.pdbx_seq_one_letter_code
_entity_poly.pdbx_strand_id
1 'polypeptide(L)' 'MARKRRYTVSDGKLVLVLDQAEEGGYVVTSPLDPELITEAETVEEAFINAHDAALALRRSRARLLRQLTASSRGA' A
#
# COMPACT_ATOMS: atom_id res chain seq x y z
N MET A 1 7.20 -0.88 -27.51
CA MET A 1 6.71 -0.72 -26.12
C MET A 1 6.74 -2.09 -25.46
N ALA A 2 7.63 -2.33 -24.49
CA ALA A 2 7.65 -3.60 -23.76
C ALA A 2 6.34 -3.74 -22.97
N ARG A 3 5.72 -4.91 -23.00
CA ARG A 3 4.47 -5.19 -22.29
C ARG A 3 4.78 -5.23 -20.79
N LYS A 4 4.39 -4.20 -20.04
CA LYS A 4 4.50 -4.16 -18.57
C LYS A 4 3.74 -5.37 -18.00
N ARG A 5 4.46 -6.23 -17.26
CA ARG A 5 3.86 -7.40 -16.63
C ARG A 5 3.20 -6.94 -15.34
N ARG A 6 1.90 -7.23 -15.24
CA ARG A 6 1.08 -6.93 -14.07
C ARG A 6 0.65 -8.24 -13.44
N TYR A 7 0.80 -8.34 -12.13
CA TYR A 7 0.40 -9.50 -11.35
C TYR A 7 -0.54 -9.07 -10.22
N THR A 8 -1.52 -9.90 -9.93
CA THR A 8 -2.33 -9.76 -8.72
C THR A 8 -2.02 -10.93 -7.81
N VAL A 9 -1.59 -10.64 -6.60
CA VAL A 9 -1.16 -11.63 -5.61
C VAL A 9 -1.86 -11.38 -4.27
N SER A 10 -2.02 -12.43 -3.48
CA SER A 10 -2.58 -12.33 -2.13
C SER A 10 -1.97 -13.36 -1.19
N ASP A 11 -1.78 -12.95 0.07
CA ASP A 11 -1.37 -13.82 1.18
C ASP A 11 -2.55 -14.16 2.12
N GLY A 12 -3.79 -13.87 1.70
CA GLY A 12 -5.01 -14.02 2.49
C GLY A 12 -5.30 -12.87 3.46
N LYS A 13 -4.37 -11.91 3.63
CA LYS A 13 -4.55 -10.70 4.45
C LYS A 13 -4.52 -9.42 3.63
N LEU A 14 -3.67 -9.38 2.60
CA LEU A 14 -3.55 -8.30 1.63
C LEU A 14 -3.77 -8.85 0.23
N VAL A 15 -4.32 -7.98 -0.63
CA VAL A 15 -4.31 -8.15 -2.08
C VAL A 15 -3.41 -7.06 -2.62
N LEU A 16 -2.41 -7.44 -3.42
CA LEU A 16 -1.45 -6.52 -4.03
C LEU A 16 -1.50 -6.64 -5.55
N VAL A 17 -1.30 -5.51 -6.22
CA VAL A 17 -1.04 -5.42 -7.65
C VAL A 17 0.43 -5.04 -7.80
N LEU A 18 1.18 -5.91 -8.48
CA LEU A 18 2.60 -5.74 -8.78
C LEU A 18 2.77 -5.38 -10.25
N ASP A 19 3.28 -4.19 -10.51
CA ASP A 19 3.65 -3.73 -11.84
C ASP A 19 5.18 -3.78 -11.97
N GLN A 20 5.70 -4.57 -12.92
CA GLN A 20 7.13 -4.67 -13.14
C GLN A 20 7.69 -3.31 -13.62
N ALA A 21 8.66 -2.77 -12.87
CA ALA A 21 9.33 -1.51 -13.19
C ALA A 21 10.38 -1.69 -14.31
N GLU A 22 10.76 -0.60 -14.97
CA GLU A 22 11.66 -0.64 -16.14
C GLU A 22 13.11 -0.93 -15.72
N GLU A 23 13.47 -0.49 -14.52
CA GLU A 23 14.76 -0.70 -13.86
C GLU A 23 14.88 -2.07 -13.18
N GLY A 24 13.79 -2.84 -13.13
CA GLY A 24 13.68 -4.08 -12.33
C GLY A 24 12.88 -3.87 -11.04
N GLY A 25 12.51 -4.97 -10.38
CA GLY A 25 11.60 -4.94 -9.24
C GLY A 25 10.15 -4.63 -9.62
N TYR A 26 9.37 -4.19 -8.62
CA TYR A 26 7.93 -3.99 -8.69
C TYR A 26 7.52 -2.69 -8.03
N VAL A 27 6.64 -1.95 -8.72
CA VAL A 27 5.74 -1.00 -8.06
C VAL A 27 4.59 -1.81 -7.46
N VAL A 28 4.35 -1.62 -6.18
CA VAL A 28 3.41 -2.40 -5.37
C VAL A 28 2.27 -1.49 -4.95
N THR A 29 1.04 -1.87 -5.28
CA THR A 29 -0.18 -1.14 -4.89
C THR A 29 -1.23 -2.09 -4.32
N SER A 30 -2.22 -1.58 -3.58
CA SER A 30 -3.38 -2.40 -3.16
C SER A 30 -4.69 -1.88 -3.77
N PRO A 31 -5.53 -2.75 -4.37
CA PRO A 31 -6.84 -2.35 -4.86
C PRO A 31 -7.84 -2.07 -3.72
N LEU A 32 -7.55 -2.51 -2.49
CA LEU A 32 -8.41 -2.31 -1.32
C LEU A 32 -8.00 -1.08 -0.49
N ASP A 33 -6.77 -0.60 -0.68
CA ASP A 33 -6.22 0.58 -0.01
C ASP A 33 -5.40 1.39 -1.04
N PRO A 34 -6.03 2.35 -1.74
CA PRO A 34 -5.38 3.10 -2.83
C PRO A 34 -4.19 3.94 -2.41
N GLU A 35 -4.07 4.30 -1.12
CA GLU A 35 -2.93 5.03 -0.60
C GLU A 35 -1.75 4.10 -0.20
N LEU A 36 -1.95 2.77 -0.22
CA LEU A 36 -0.87 1.81 -0.06
C LEU A 36 -0.10 1.69 -1.38
N ILE A 37 1.02 2.39 -1.43
CA ILE A 37 1.95 2.41 -2.55
C ILE A 37 3.36 2.19 -1.99
N THR A 38 4.05 1.16 -2.45
CA THR A 38 5.44 0.84 -2.09
C THR A 38 6.21 0.29 -3.29
N GLU A 39 7.49 0.00 -3.11
CA GLU A 39 8.35 -0.67 -4.09
C GLU A 39 9.01 -1.89 -3.44
N ALA A 40 9.40 -2.86 -4.26
CA ALA A 40 10.12 -4.07 -3.81
C ALA A 40 10.86 -4.75 -4.97
N GLU A 41 11.95 -5.45 -4.67
CA GLU A 41 12.67 -6.25 -5.67
C GLU A 41 12.04 -7.63 -5.88
N THR A 42 11.41 -8.17 -4.83
CA THR A 42 10.82 -9.52 -4.81
C THR A 42 9.36 -9.50 -4.37
N VAL A 43 8.62 -10.59 -4.63
CA VAL A 43 7.22 -10.73 -4.21
C VAL A 43 7.13 -10.83 -2.68
N GLU A 44 8.08 -11.53 -2.07
CA GLU A 44 8.19 -11.68 -0.63
C GLU A 44 8.40 -10.32 0.05
N GLU A 45 9.34 -9.53 -0.46
CA GLU A 45 9.58 -8.16 0.03
C GLU A 45 8.37 -7.25 -0.20
N ALA A 46 7.66 -7.40 -1.33
CA ALA A 46 6.44 -6.63 -1.59
C ALA A 46 5.40 -6.80 -0.47
N PHE A 47 5.22 -8.02 0.04
CA PHE A 47 4.32 -8.23 1.18
C PHE A 47 4.85 -7.65 2.48
N ILE A 48 6.15 -7.79 2.77
CA ILE A 48 6.77 -7.21 3.98
C ILE A 48 6.54 -5.69 4.00
N ASN A 49 6.93 -5.01 2.92
CA ASN A 49 6.81 -3.56 2.77
C ASN A 49 5.34 -3.12 2.80
N ALA A 50 4.44 -3.86 2.14
CA ALA A 50 3.02 -3.55 2.12
C ALA A 50 2.36 -3.70 3.49
N HIS A 51 2.72 -4.71 4.30
CA HIS A 51 2.19 -4.87 5.66
C HIS A 51 2.61 -3.71 6.57
N ASP A 52 3.86 -3.29 6.48
CA ASP A 52 4.36 -2.14 7.25
C ASP A 52 3.67 -0.84 6.81
N ALA A 53 3.52 -0.62 5.51
CA ALA A 53 2.79 0.53 4.96
C ALA A 53 1.32 0.54 5.40
N ALA A 54 0.64 -0.61 5.33
CA ALA A 54 -0.75 -0.74 5.78
C ALA A 54 -0.90 -0.39 7.27
N LEU A 55 0.03 -0.85 8.11
CA LEU A 55 0.03 -0.52 9.54
C LEU A 55 0.26 0.99 9.77
N ALA A 56 1.19 1.60 9.05
CA ALA A 56 1.47 3.02 9.12
C ALA A 56 0.26 3.88 8.69
N LEU A 57 -0.37 3.53 7.57
CA LEU A 57 -1.57 4.19 7.06
C LEU A 57 -2.74 4.09 8.04
N ARG A 58 -3.01 2.90 8.60
CA ARG A 58 -4.04 2.72 9.64
C ARG A 58 -3.81 3.62 10.85
N ARG A 59 -2.56 3.69 11.33
CA ARG A 59 -2.18 4.57 12.47
C ARG A 59 -2.37 6.04 12.13
N SER A 60 -1.95 6.46 10.93
CA SER A 60 -2.09 7.84 10.45
C SER A 60 -3.56 8.26 10.36
N ARG A 61 -4.40 7.45 9.70
CA ARG A 61 -5.85 7.68 9.58
C ARG A 61 -6.53 7.77 10.94
N ALA A 62 -6.21 6.87 11.87
CA ALA A 62 -6.75 6.90 13.22
C ALA A 62 -6.35 8.18 13.98
N ARG A 63 -5.11 8.68 13.79
CA ARG A 63 -4.68 9.96 14.36
C ARG A 63 -5.43 11.13 13.76
N LEU A 64 -5.59 11.17 12.44
CA LEU A 64 -6.30 12.23 11.74
C LEU A 64 -7.77 12.32 12.19
N LEU A 65 -8.46 11.19 12.28
CA LEU A 65 -9.85 11.14 12.76
C LEU A 65 -10.00 11.69 14.19
N ARG A 66 -9.05 11.38 15.08
CA ARG A 66 -9.04 11.95 16.44
C ARG A 66 -8.88 13.47 16.44
N GLN A 67 -8.02 13.99 15.57
CA GLN A 67 -7.81 15.44 15.44
C GLN A 67 -9.04 16.14 14.88
N LEU A 68 -9.61 15.62 13.79
CA LEU A 68 -10.81 16.19 13.16
C LEU A 68 -12.01 16.20 14.13
N THR A 69 -12.21 15.11 14.88
CA THR A 69 -13.31 15.03 15.87
C THR A 69 -13.10 15.94 17.08
N ALA A 70 -11.85 16.21 17.49
CA ALA A 70 -11.55 17.18 18.54
C ALA A 70 -11.82 18.62 18.05
N SER A 71 -11.34 18.97 16.85
CA SER A 71 -11.56 20.30 16.26
C SER A 71 -13.05 20.60 16.01
N SER A 72 -13.84 19.61 15.59
CA SER A 72 -15.29 19.78 15.36
C SER A 72 -16.11 19.96 16.65
N ARG A 73 -15.59 19.58 17.82
CA ARG A 73 -16.27 19.70 19.12
C ARG A 73 -15.96 21.01 19.85
N GLY A 74 -15.01 21.79 19.35
CA GLY A 74 -14.64 23.10 19.88
C GLY A 74 -15.20 24.29 19.11
N ALA A 75 -16.08 24.05 18.12
CA ALA A 75 -16.77 25.06 17.32
C ALA A 75 -18.26 25.14 17.69
#